data_AF-A0A272EPU9-F1
#
_entry.id   AF-A0A272EPU9-F1
#
_cell.length_a   1.000
_cell.length_b   1.000
_cell.length_c   1.000
_cell.angle_alpha   90.00
_cell.angle_beta   90.00
_cell.angle_gamma   90.00
#
_symmetry.space_group_name_H-M   'P 1'
#
loop_
_entity.id
_entity.type
_entity.pdbx_description
1 polymer ?
#
loop_
_entity_poly.entity_id
_entity_poly.type
_entity_poly.pdbx_seq_one_letter_code
_entity_poly.pdbx_strand_id
1 'polypeptide(L)'
;MCHSRSRCSWSWSTTRNACNTGSTEAMDMTAPQEMPAILLPHGDGAASTLAQYRALASENAVLTRALAAAQRHCETLVAEHTAALERLSTLLIQTRADCVLQETEIARLRARVAELSSNNTADASAGTAERRLAHQLVFQEERNNRLSRELETMRRRAGQSGAPLRFLRRLYAKQPSTLETVPSTDDAVDLDARHILCVGGAQSSLETYRQLIETAGGRFAHHDGGVDHPLPLLEADLRAADLVICQTGCISHNAYWRVKDHCQRSGKRCVFVDSTGPGSLARGLQELLAEAVATAGNDVQN
;
A
#
# COMPACT_ATOMS: atom_id res chain seq x y z
N MET A 1 -31.07 11.26 22.61
CA MET A 1 -31.48 12.61 22.15
C MET A 1 -32.27 12.46 20.86
N CYS A 2 -33.59 12.57 20.98
CA CYS A 2 -34.57 12.43 19.93
C CYS A 2 -34.59 13.74 19.11
N HIS A 3 -34.32 13.69 17.81
CA HIS A 3 -34.53 14.85 16.92
C HIS A 3 -35.58 14.47 15.87
N SER A 4 -36.84 14.78 16.16
CA SER A 4 -37.92 14.73 15.20
C SER A 4 -37.68 15.80 14.13
N ARG A 5 -37.50 15.37 12.88
CA ARG A 5 -37.58 16.24 11.71
C ARG A 5 -39.06 16.44 11.39
N SER A 6 -39.64 17.54 11.85
CA SER A 6 -40.91 18.04 11.34
C SER A 6 -40.73 18.46 9.88
N ARG A 7 -41.29 17.67 8.95
CA ARG A 7 -41.49 18.10 7.57
C ARG A 7 -42.61 19.14 7.57
N CYS A 8 -42.26 20.42 7.51
CA CYS A 8 -43.22 21.44 7.10
C CYS A 8 -43.49 21.28 5.60
N SER A 9 -44.54 20.54 5.29
CA SER A 9 -45.21 20.53 3.99
C SER A 9 -45.85 21.90 3.76
N TRP A 10 -45.16 22.79 3.05
CA TRP A 10 -45.79 24.00 2.50
C TRP A 10 -46.43 23.60 1.18
N SER A 11 -47.66 23.10 1.27
CA SER A 11 -48.59 23.00 0.16
C SER A 11 -48.80 24.42 -0.38
N TRP A 12 -48.16 24.75 -1.50
CA TRP A 12 -48.55 25.90 -2.31
C TRP A 12 -49.91 25.57 -2.94
N SER A 13 -50.96 25.95 -2.23
CA SER A 13 -52.27 26.10 -2.83
C SER A 13 -52.13 27.19 -3.90
N THR A 14 -52.07 26.79 -5.16
CA THR A 14 -52.27 27.69 -6.29
C THR A 14 -53.70 28.21 -6.18
N THR A 15 -53.90 29.24 -5.37
CA THR A 15 -55.10 30.04 -5.40
C THR A 15 -55.08 30.72 -6.75
N ARG A 16 -55.71 30.06 -7.72
CA ARG A 16 -56.13 30.67 -8.96
C ARG A 16 -57.03 31.83 -8.51
N ASN A 17 -56.45 33.02 -8.41
CA ASN A 17 -57.24 34.24 -8.38
C ASN A 17 -57.96 34.27 -9.73
N ALA A 18 -59.15 33.69 -9.74
CA ALA A 18 -60.19 34.14 -10.64
C ALA A 18 -60.36 35.61 -10.28
N CYS A 19 -59.64 36.49 -10.99
CA CYS A 19 -60.12 37.82 -11.25
C CYS A 19 -61.50 37.58 -11.85
N ASN A 20 -62.50 37.69 -10.98
CA ASN A 20 -63.87 37.89 -11.34
C ASN A 20 -63.84 39.23 -12.09
N THR A 21 -63.54 39.18 -13.39
CA THR A 21 -63.94 40.21 -14.33
C THR A 21 -65.44 40.23 -14.17
N GLY A 22 -65.92 41.10 -13.29
CA GLY A 22 -67.31 41.46 -13.24
C GLY A 22 -67.62 41.92 -14.64
N SER A 23 -68.19 41.01 -15.43
CA SER A 23 -68.97 41.34 -16.60
C SER A 23 -69.93 42.40 -16.08
N THR A 24 -69.61 43.66 -16.38
CA THR A 24 -70.61 44.69 -16.41
C THR A 24 -71.50 44.23 -17.56
N GLU A 25 -72.47 43.36 -17.22
CA GLU A 25 -73.68 43.22 -17.99
C GLU A 25 -74.12 44.66 -18.23
N ALA A 26 -73.97 45.10 -19.48
CA ALA A 26 -74.64 46.29 -19.94
C ALA A 26 -76.12 46.02 -19.68
N MET A 27 -76.64 46.55 -18.58
CA MET A 27 -78.06 46.69 -18.37
C MET A 27 -78.55 47.55 -19.52
N ASP A 28 -79.10 46.86 -20.51
CA ASP A 28 -79.90 47.43 -21.57
C ASP A 28 -80.99 48.28 -20.89
N MET A 29 -80.83 49.60 -20.96
CA MET A 29 -81.83 50.54 -20.49
C MET A 29 -82.94 50.60 -21.54
N THR A 30 -83.62 49.47 -21.72
CA THR A 30 -84.88 49.40 -22.43
C THR A 30 -85.89 50.18 -21.59
N ALA A 31 -86.34 51.31 -22.15
CA ALA A 31 -87.31 52.20 -21.53
C ALA A 31 -88.50 51.43 -20.94
N PRO A 32 -88.97 51.73 -19.72
CA PRO A 32 -90.21 51.15 -19.24
C PRO A 32 -91.37 51.74 -20.04
N GLN A 33 -92.03 50.89 -20.83
CA GLN A 33 -93.36 51.17 -21.33
C GLN A 33 -94.37 51.12 -20.18
N GLU A 34 -95.21 52.15 -20.15
CA GLU A 34 -96.46 52.32 -19.40
C GLU A 34 -96.38 52.46 -17.87
N MET A 35 -96.43 53.71 -17.41
CA MET A 35 -96.81 54.09 -16.04
C MET A 35 -98.31 54.42 -16.01
N PRO A 36 -99.14 53.76 -15.17
CA PRO A 36 -100.54 54.13 -15.02
C PRO A 36 -100.66 55.52 -14.38
N ALA A 37 -101.51 56.36 -14.97
CA ALA A 37 -101.79 57.71 -14.50
C ALA A 37 -102.49 57.66 -13.12
N ILE A 38 -101.72 57.82 -12.05
CA ILE A 38 -102.24 58.04 -10.71
C ILE A 38 -102.47 59.54 -10.54
N LEU A 39 -103.74 59.91 -10.39
CA LEU A 39 -104.22 61.26 -10.07
C LEU A 39 -103.69 61.67 -8.68
N LEU A 40 -102.73 62.60 -8.63
CA LEU A 40 -102.22 63.18 -7.38
C LEU A 40 -102.79 64.60 -7.14
N PRO A 41 -103.16 64.95 -5.90
CA PRO A 41 -103.71 66.26 -5.58
C PRO A 41 -102.63 67.35 -5.40
N HIS A 42 -102.89 68.53 -6.01
CA HIS A 42 -102.53 69.90 -5.59
C HIS A 42 -101.03 70.34 -5.58
N GLY A 43 -100.66 71.12 -6.61
CA GLY A 43 -100.07 72.45 -6.44
C GLY A 43 -98.56 72.57 -6.29
N ASP A 44 -98.04 72.52 -5.05
CA ASP A 44 -96.68 72.98 -4.73
C ASP A 44 -95.75 71.87 -4.20
N GLY A 45 -96.30 70.79 -3.64
CA GLY A 45 -95.51 69.68 -3.09
C GLY A 45 -94.83 68.80 -4.16
N ALA A 46 -95.52 68.58 -5.29
CA ALA A 46 -95.01 67.74 -6.38
C ALA A 46 -93.83 68.37 -7.14
N ALA A 47 -93.79 69.71 -7.22
CA ALA A 47 -92.67 70.43 -7.82
C ALA A 47 -91.42 70.37 -6.91
N SER A 48 -91.62 70.50 -5.60
CA SER A 48 -90.54 70.39 -4.60
C SER A 48 -89.95 68.99 -4.54
N THR A 49 -90.77 67.93 -4.54
CA THR A 49 -90.28 66.54 -4.58
C THR A 49 -89.52 66.24 -5.87
N LEU A 50 -90.02 66.68 -7.03
CA LEU A 50 -89.31 66.52 -8.30
C LEU A 50 -87.96 67.25 -8.32
N ALA A 51 -87.86 68.43 -7.71
CA ALA A 51 -86.59 69.15 -7.57
C ALA A 51 -85.60 68.40 -6.68
N GLN A 52 -86.06 67.82 -5.56
CA GLN A 52 -85.23 66.96 -4.69
C GLN A 52 -84.74 65.71 -5.42
N TYR A 53 -85.61 65.03 -6.17
CA TYR A 53 -85.21 63.87 -6.99
C TYR A 53 -84.16 64.24 -8.03
N ARG A 54 -84.29 65.40 -8.70
CA ARG A 54 -83.28 65.88 -9.66
C ARG A 54 -81.94 66.20 -9.00
N ALA A 55 -81.96 66.82 -7.82
CA ALA A 55 -80.74 67.08 -7.05
C ALA A 55 -80.03 65.76 -6.66
N LEU A 56 -80.77 64.80 -6.09
CA LEU A 56 -80.26 63.47 -5.77
C LEU A 56 -79.74 62.72 -7.00
N ALA A 57 -80.40 62.82 -8.14
CA ALA A 57 -79.92 62.23 -9.39
C ALA A 57 -78.60 62.85 -9.85
N SER A 58 -78.45 64.16 -9.69
CA SER A 58 -77.20 64.87 -10.01
C SER A 58 -76.06 64.48 -9.06
N GLU A 59 -76.34 64.33 -7.76
CA GLU A 59 -75.38 63.88 -6.76
C GLU A 59 -74.95 62.43 -7.02
N ASN A 60 -75.89 61.52 -7.30
CA ASN A 60 -75.59 60.15 -7.69
C ASN A 60 -74.73 60.12 -8.96
N ALA A 61 -74.99 60.97 -9.95
CA ALA A 61 -74.16 61.05 -11.15
C ALA A 61 -72.73 61.56 -10.87
N VAL A 62 -72.53 62.41 -9.87
CA VAL A 62 -71.20 62.83 -9.41
C VAL A 62 -70.51 61.68 -8.66
N LEU A 63 -71.20 61.02 -7.73
CA LEU A 63 -70.66 59.90 -6.96
C LEU A 63 -70.27 58.72 -7.85
N THR A 64 -71.10 58.36 -8.84
CA THR A 64 -70.80 57.30 -9.81
C THR A 64 -69.54 57.61 -10.61
N ARG A 65 -69.35 58.88 -11.03
CA ARG A 65 -68.13 59.31 -11.73
C ARG A 65 -66.90 59.25 -10.81
N ALA A 66 -67.03 59.70 -9.56
CA ALA A 66 -65.95 59.65 -8.58
C ALA A 66 -65.56 58.21 -8.24
N LEU A 67 -66.54 57.31 -8.07
CA LEU A 67 -66.31 55.88 -7.84
C LEU A 67 -65.61 55.25 -9.04
N ALA A 68 -66.08 55.50 -10.27
CA ALA A 68 -65.42 54.99 -11.47
C ALA A 68 -63.99 55.50 -11.63
N ALA A 69 -63.72 56.76 -11.24
CA ALA A 69 -62.37 57.31 -11.23
C ALA A 69 -61.48 56.62 -10.18
N ALA A 70 -61.99 56.40 -8.97
CA ALA A 70 -61.28 55.69 -7.91
C ALA A 70 -61.02 54.21 -8.28
N GLN A 71 -62.00 53.53 -8.89
CA GLN A 71 -61.86 52.15 -9.37
C GLN A 71 -60.76 52.05 -10.43
N ARG A 72 -60.78 52.90 -11.46
CA ARG A 72 -59.71 52.94 -12.48
C ARG A 72 -58.34 53.22 -11.87
N HIS A 73 -58.28 54.10 -10.86
CA HIS A 73 -57.03 54.37 -10.17
C HIS A 73 -56.51 53.14 -9.42
N CYS A 74 -57.37 52.44 -8.68
CA CYS A 74 -57.03 51.18 -8.01
C CYS A 74 -56.61 50.09 -9.00
N GLU A 75 -57.31 49.93 -10.12
CA GLU A 75 -56.95 48.97 -11.18
C GLU A 75 -55.57 49.25 -11.76
N THR A 76 -55.26 50.54 -12.01
CA THR A 76 -53.94 50.96 -12.50
C THR A 76 -52.84 50.63 -11.48
N LEU A 77 -53.05 50.96 -10.21
CA LEU A 77 -52.10 50.65 -9.14
C LEU A 77 -51.90 49.14 -8.96
N VAL A 78 -52.98 48.35 -9.02
CA VAL A 78 -52.89 46.89 -8.94
C VAL A 78 -52.08 46.35 -10.12
N ALA A 79 -52.32 46.83 -11.35
CA ALA A 79 -51.58 46.41 -12.53
C ALA A 79 -50.08 46.78 -12.43
N GLU A 80 -49.75 47.95 -11.91
CA GLU A 80 -48.35 48.37 -11.68
C GLU A 80 -47.66 47.48 -10.64
N HIS A 81 -48.34 47.17 -9.54
CA HIS A 81 -47.81 46.33 -8.48
C HIS A 81 -47.67 44.87 -8.90
N THR A 82 -48.62 44.30 -9.64
CA THR A 82 -48.50 42.93 -10.16
C THR A 82 -47.34 42.82 -11.14
N ALA A 83 -47.18 43.79 -12.05
CA ALA A 83 -46.03 43.84 -12.95
C ALA A 83 -44.69 44.02 -12.21
N ALA A 84 -44.67 44.76 -11.11
CA ALA A 84 -43.48 44.86 -10.25
C ALA A 84 -43.16 43.53 -9.53
N LEU A 85 -44.18 42.85 -8.99
CA LEU A 85 -44.02 41.56 -8.33
C LEU A 85 -43.54 40.47 -9.29
N GLU A 86 -44.04 40.43 -10.52
CA GLU A 86 -43.58 39.50 -11.57
C GLU A 86 -42.13 39.74 -11.98
N ARG A 87 -41.72 41.01 -12.10
CA ARG A 87 -40.31 41.35 -12.38
C ARG A 87 -39.40 40.92 -11.24
N LEU A 88 -39.78 41.21 -9.99
CA LEU A 88 -39.00 40.82 -8.82
C LEU A 88 -38.94 39.30 -8.63
N SER A 89 -40.04 38.57 -8.87
CA SER A 89 -40.05 37.11 -8.77
C SER A 89 -39.14 36.48 -9.83
N THR A 90 -39.14 37.02 -11.05
CA THR A 90 -38.24 36.57 -12.11
C THR A 90 -36.77 36.78 -11.75
N LEU A 91 -36.43 37.97 -11.22
CA LEU A 91 -35.07 38.28 -10.76
C LEU A 91 -34.63 37.39 -9.59
N LEU A 92 -35.54 37.08 -8.66
CA LEU A 92 -35.25 36.16 -7.55
C LEU A 92 -34.96 34.74 -8.04
N ILE A 93 -35.70 34.26 -9.04
CA ILE A 93 -35.46 32.93 -9.63
C ILE A 93 -34.11 32.91 -10.36
N GLN A 94 -33.80 33.94 -11.15
CA GLN A 94 -32.53 34.05 -11.88
C GLN A 94 -31.33 34.11 -10.92
N THR A 95 -31.36 35.03 -9.95
CA THR A 95 -30.28 35.17 -8.96
C THR A 95 -30.11 33.90 -8.13
N ARG A 96 -31.20 33.21 -7.78
CA ARG A 96 -31.10 31.92 -7.08
C ARG A 96 -30.50 30.83 -7.96
N ALA A 97 -30.80 30.79 -9.25
CA ALA A 97 -30.18 29.85 -10.18
C ALA A 97 -28.66 30.10 -10.27
N ASP A 98 -28.24 31.36 -10.39
CA ASP A 98 -26.82 31.74 -10.43
C ASP A 98 -26.09 31.35 -9.14
N CYS A 99 -26.69 31.58 -7.97
CA CYS A 99 -26.12 31.15 -6.69
C CYS A 99 -25.94 29.63 -6.63
N VAL A 100 -26.93 28.85 -7.07
CA VAL A 100 -26.82 27.39 -7.11
C VAL A 100 -25.69 26.94 -8.05
N LEU A 101 -25.56 27.55 -9.23
CA LEU A 101 -24.47 27.25 -10.15
C LEU A 101 -23.10 27.53 -9.50
N GLN A 102 -22.95 28.68 -8.85
CA GLN A 102 -21.72 29.03 -8.13
C GLN A 102 -21.43 28.07 -6.97
N GLU A 103 -22.43 27.70 -6.18
CA GLU A 103 -22.28 26.71 -5.09
C GLU A 103 -21.84 25.34 -5.61
N THR A 104 -22.41 24.89 -6.73
CA THR A 104 -22.00 23.62 -7.35
C THR A 104 -20.57 23.66 -7.86
N GLU A 105 -20.13 24.77 -8.44
CA GLU A 105 -18.75 24.93 -8.92
C GLU A 105 -17.76 25.03 -7.75
N ILE A 106 -18.10 25.76 -6.69
CA ILE A 106 -17.31 25.81 -5.46
C ILE A 106 -17.18 24.40 -4.85
N ALA A 107 -18.27 23.63 -4.79
CA ALA A 107 -18.24 22.26 -4.29
C ALA A 107 -17.33 21.36 -5.16
N ARG A 108 -17.42 21.50 -6.49
CA ARG A 108 -16.56 20.77 -7.44
C ARG A 108 -15.07 21.12 -7.26
N LEU A 109 -14.75 22.42 -7.17
CA LEU A 109 -13.37 22.88 -6.97
C LEU A 109 -12.82 22.41 -5.62
N ARG A 110 -13.62 22.47 -4.55
CA ARG A 110 -13.24 21.94 -3.23
C ARG A 110 -12.97 20.44 -3.28
N ALA A 111 -13.78 19.66 -3.98
CA ALA A 111 -13.55 18.24 -4.16
C ALA A 111 -12.24 17.96 -4.91
N ARG A 112 -11.94 18.73 -5.98
CA ARG A 112 -10.67 18.60 -6.72
C ARG A 112 -9.46 18.97 -5.88
N VAL A 113 -9.55 20.04 -5.08
CA VAL A 113 -8.48 20.41 -4.14
C VAL A 113 -8.27 19.33 -3.08
N ALA A 114 -9.35 18.75 -2.55
CA ALA A 114 -9.26 17.65 -1.60
C ALA A 114 -8.55 16.43 -2.21
N GLU A 115 -8.92 16.04 -3.43
CA GLU A 115 -8.29 14.94 -4.18
C GLU A 115 -6.78 15.18 -4.42
N LEU A 116 -6.41 16.37 -4.91
CA LEU A 116 -5.02 16.74 -5.11
C LEU A 116 -4.24 16.78 -3.79
N SER A 117 -4.87 17.29 -2.72
CA SER A 117 -4.24 17.33 -1.39
C SER A 117 -4.02 15.93 -0.83
N SER A 118 -4.97 15.00 -1.00
CA SER A 118 -4.79 13.61 -0.56
C SER A 118 -3.66 12.91 -1.32
N ASN A 119 -3.57 13.14 -2.63
CA ASN A 119 -2.47 12.61 -3.44
C ASN A 119 -1.12 13.18 -2.97
N ASN A 120 -1.05 14.50 -2.76
CA ASN A 120 0.16 15.14 -2.23
C ASN A 120 0.52 14.66 -0.81
N THR A 121 -0.44 14.32 0.05
CA THR A 121 -0.12 13.76 1.37
C THR A 121 0.41 12.33 1.28
N ALA A 122 -0.10 11.53 0.34
CA ALA A 122 0.44 10.21 0.04
C ALA A 122 1.88 10.33 -0.50
N ASP A 123 2.10 11.25 -1.43
CA ASP A 123 3.43 11.55 -1.99
C ASP A 123 4.37 12.15 -0.94
N ALA A 124 3.88 12.98 -0.01
CA ALA A 124 4.68 13.50 1.09
C ALA A 124 5.08 12.37 2.06
N SER A 125 4.18 11.44 2.35
CA SER A 125 4.50 10.27 3.17
C SER A 125 5.49 9.34 2.45
N ALA A 126 5.35 9.14 1.14
CA ALA A 126 6.31 8.43 0.30
C ALA A 126 7.67 9.13 0.30
N GLY A 127 7.71 10.46 0.15
CA GLY A 127 8.94 11.25 0.23
C GLY A 127 9.61 11.19 1.60
N THR A 128 8.85 11.07 2.71
CA THR A 128 9.45 10.82 4.03
C THR A 128 10.01 9.41 4.17
N ALA A 129 9.36 8.40 3.58
CA ALA A 129 9.87 7.03 3.55
C ALA A 129 11.13 6.93 2.69
N GLU A 130 11.16 7.56 1.52
CA GLU A 130 12.33 7.67 0.65
C GLU A 130 13.50 8.39 1.35
N ARG A 131 13.24 9.51 2.06
CA ARG A 131 14.29 10.18 2.85
C ARG A 131 14.83 9.31 3.98
N ARG A 132 13.98 8.53 4.66
CA ARG A 132 14.43 7.57 5.69
C ARG A 132 15.28 6.46 5.08
N LEU A 133 14.86 5.90 3.95
CA LEU A 133 15.61 4.89 3.21
C LEU A 133 16.96 5.43 2.75
N ALA A 134 17.01 6.64 2.20
CA ALA A 134 18.25 7.30 1.81
C ALA A 134 19.20 7.47 3.01
N HIS A 135 18.68 7.92 4.16
CA HIS A 135 19.50 8.04 5.38
C HIS A 135 19.99 6.68 5.90
N GLN A 136 19.17 5.62 5.77
CA GLN A 136 19.58 4.26 6.13
C GLN A 136 20.68 3.72 5.21
N LEU A 137 20.59 3.98 3.90
CA LEU A 137 21.63 3.58 2.93
C LEU A 137 22.96 4.26 3.26
N VAL A 138 22.96 5.57 3.49
CA VAL A 138 24.18 6.32 3.88
C VAL A 138 24.80 5.72 5.16
N PHE A 139 23.99 5.45 6.18
CA PHE A 139 24.48 4.83 7.42
C PHE A 139 25.03 3.42 7.22
N GLN A 140 24.38 2.60 6.38
CA GLN A 140 24.86 1.25 6.05
C GLN A 140 26.17 1.29 5.27
N GLU A 141 26.32 2.23 4.33
CA GLU A 141 27.55 2.42 3.57
C GLU A 141 28.71 2.84 4.47
N GLU A 142 28.49 3.77 5.41
CA GLU A 142 29.50 4.15 6.40
C GLU A 142 29.93 2.96 7.26
N ARG A 143 28.96 2.15 7.72
CA ARG A 143 29.23 0.96 8.52
C ARG A 143 30.03 -0.09 7.72
N ASN A 144 29.64 -0.35 6.49
CA ASN A 144 30.36 -1.27 5.60
C ASN A 144 31.78 -0.78 5.32
N ASN A 145 31.96 0.51 5.03
CA ASN A 145 33.28 1.10 4.82
C ASN A 145 34.17 0.98 6.06
N ARG A 146 33.60 1.18 7.26
CA ARG A 146 34.31 0.98 8.52
C ARG A 146 34.73 -0.48 8.72
N LEU A 147 33.81 -1.42 8.54
CA LEU A 147 34.11 -2.86 8.68
C LEU A 147 35.14 -3.34 7.66
N SER A 148 35.06 -2.86 6.41
CA SER A 148 36.06 -3.17 5.38
C SER A 148 37.45 -2.68 5.77
N ARG A 149 37.57 -1.47 6.33
CA ARG A 149 38.85 -0.96 6.85
C ARG A 149 39.34 -1.78 8.04
N GLU A 150 38.46 -2.13 8.97
CA GLU A 150 38.81 -2.98 10.12
C GLU A 150 39.31 -4.35 9.64
N LEU A 151 38.63 -4.99 8.68
CA LEU A 151 39.06 -6.24 8.07
C LEU A 151 40.41 -6.10 7.36
N GLU A 152 40.65 -5.02 6.62
CA GLU A 152 41.95 -4.76 6.02
C GLU A 152 43.05 -4.63 7.07
N THR A 153 42.80 -3.92 8.17
CA THR A 153 43.78 -3.79 9.25
C THR A 153 44.05 -5.12 9.94
N MET A 154 43.01 -5.93 10.20
CA MET A 154 43.15 -7.26 10.79
C MET A 154 43.87 -8.21 9.84
N ARG A 155 43.58 -8.18 8.53
CA ARG A 155 44.30 -8.94 7.50
C ARG A 155 45.76 -8.52 7.40
N ARG A 156 46.06 -7.22 7.48
CA ARG A 156 47.45 -6.73 7.52
C ARG A 156 48.18 -7.22 8.78
N ARG A 157 47.55 -7.17 9.95
CA ARG A 157 48.11 -7.72 11.21
C ARG A 157 48.29 -9.24 11.16
N ALA A 158 47.32 -9.97 10.62
CA ALA A 158 47.42 -11.42 10.44
C ALA A 158 48.47 -11.82 9.38
N GLY A 159 48.63 -11.02 8.32
CA GLY A 159 49.69 -11.19 7.32
C GLY A 159 51.08 -10.86 7.86
N GLN A 160 51.20 -9.87 8.74
CA GLN A 160 52.42 -9.56 9.50
C GLN A 160 52.73 -10.65 10.54
N SER A 161 51.71 -11.15 11.23
CA SER A 161 51.73 -12.36 12.05
C SER A 161 51.65 -13.65 11.24
N GLY A 162 51.86 -13.61 9.91
CA GLY A 162 52.01 -14.77 9.02
C GLY A 162 53.42 -15.36 9.03
N ALA A 163 54.30 -14.79 9.87
CA ALA A 163 55.57 -15.39 10.24
C ALA A 163 55.46 -16.88 10.66
N PRO A 164 54.43 -17.38 11.37
CA PRO A 164 54.27 -18.78 11.72
C PRO A 164 53.98 -19.69 10.52
N LEU A 165 53.26 -19.24 9.48
CA LEU A 165 53.02 -20.07 8.28
C LEU A 165 54.24 -20.12 7.38
N ARG A 166 54.99 -19.01 7.25
CA ARG A 166 56.31 -19.02 6.59
C ARG A 166 57.34 -19.83 7.40
N PHE A 167 57.26 -19.80 8.73
CA PHE A 167 58.11 -20.57 9.64
C PHE A 167 57.74 -22.06 9.62
N LEU A 168 56.45 -22.43 9.64
CA LEU A 168 55.98 -23.81 9.49
C LEU A 168 56.30 -24.36 8.09
N ARG A 169 56.15 -23.56 7.02
CA ARG A 169 56.61 -23.93 5.67
C ARG A 169 58.13 -24.11 5.61
N ARG A 170 58.91 -23.34 6.37
CA ARG A 170 60.37 -23.51 6.53
C ARG A 170 60.74 -24.72 7.38
N LEU A 171 59.98 -25.05 8.42
CA LEU A 171 60.19 -26.22 9.26
C LEU A 171 59.84 -27.50 8.48
N TYR A 172 58.78 -27.49 7.68
CA TYR A 172 58.46 -28.58 6.76
C TYR A 172 59.45 -28.70 5.60
N ALA A 173 59.99 -27.58 5.10
CA ALA A 173 61.04 -27.61 4.06
C ALA A 173 62.44 -27.99 4.59
N LYS A 174 62.60 -28.23 5.90
CA LYS A 174 63.92 -28.41 6.54
C LYS A 174 63.94 -29.54 7.57
N GLN A 175 63.13 -30.59 7.39
CA GLN A 175 63.41 -31.85 8.08
C GLN A 175 64.59 -32.55 7.39
N PRO A 176 65.71 -32.80 8.09
CA PRO A 176 66.74 -33.70 7.62
C PRO A 176 66.21 -35.14 7.71
N SER A 177 66.19 -35.81 6.57
CA SER A 177 65.98 -37.25 6.44
C SER A 177 67.11 -38.01 7.14
N THR A 178 66.86 -38.47 8.36
CA THR A 178 67.64 -39.55 8.98
C THR A 178 66.66 -40.48 9.67
N LEU A 179 66.35 -41.60 9.01
CA LEU A 179 66.22 -42.95 9.55
C LEU A 179 65.80 -43.90 8.41
N GLU A 180 66.78 -44.67 7.96
CA GLU A 180 66.71 -46.06 7.51
C GLU A 180 65.56 -46.51 6.59
N THR A 181 65.92 -46.67 5.32
CA THR A 181 65.60 -47.78 4.41
C THR A 181 64.28 -48.52 4.66
N VAL A 182 63.19 -47.86 4.33
CA VAL A 182 62.04 -48.50 3.67
C VAL A 182 62.01 -47.88 2.27
N PRO A 183 61.88 -48.66 1.18
CA PRO A 183 62.03 -48.13 -0.17
C PRO A 183 61.08 -46.96 -0.38
N SER A 184 61.65 -45.89 -0.92
CA SER A 184 60.93 -44.72 -1.40
C SER A 184 59.97 -45.15 -2.50
N THR A 185 58.71 -45.31 -2.14
CA THR A 185 57.64 -44.69 -2.91
C THR A 185 57.40 -43.37 -2.16
N ASP A 186 57.64 -42.16 -2.68
CA ASP A 186 57.03 -41.52 -3.85
C ASP A 186 55.57 -41.88 -4.13
N ASP A 187 54.88 -42.50 -3.17
CA ASP A 187 53.43 -42.51 -3.14
C ASP A 187 53.01 -41.22 -2.44
N ALA A 188 53.00 -40.13 -3.19
CA ALA A 188 51.92 -39.18 -3.01
C ALA A 188 50.66 -40.04 -2.95
N VAL A 189 49.97 -40.07 -1.81
CA VAL A 189 48.74 -40.86 -1.71
C VAL A 189 47.76 -40.23 -2.69
N ASP A 190 47.73 -40.77 -3.90
CA ASP A 190 46.86 -40.31 -4.95
C ASP A 190 45.48 -40.83 -4.58
N LEU A 191 44.59 -39.89 -4.29
CA LEU A 191 43.21 -40.21 -3.94
C LEU A 191 42.43 -40.70 -5.17
N ASP A 192 43.06 -40.97 -6.32
CA ASP A 192 42.45 -41.52 -7.54
C ASP A 192 41.17 -40.77 -7.95
N ALA A 193 41.16 -39.44 -7.80
CA ALA A 193 40.00 -38.59 -8.04
C ALA A 193 38.74 -38.92 -7.18
N ARG A 194 38.89 -39.65 -6.08
CA ARG A 194 37.79 -39.98 -5.15
C ARG A 194 37.14 -38.73 -4.59
N HIS A 195 35.82 -38.79 -4.46
CA HIS A 195 35.01 -37.70 -3.94
C HIS A 195 34.86 -37.80 -2.43
N ILE A 196 35.42 -36.84 -1.71
CA ILE A 196 35.43 -36.78 -0.25
C ILE A 196 34.47 -35.70 0.22
N LEU A 197 33.44 -36.10 0.98
CA LEU A 197 32.49 -35.18 1.60
C LEU A 197 32.86 -34.93 3.06
N CYS A 198 33.05 -33.67 3.42
CA CYS A 198 33.13 -33.25 4.81
C CYS A 198 31.76 -32.73 5.30
N VAL A 199 31.24 -33.35 6.37
CA VAL A 199 29.99 -32.95 7.00
C VAL A 199 30.29 -32.22 8.32
N GLY A 200 29.95 -30.94 8.34
CA GLY A 200 30.18 -30.02 9.45
C GLY A 200 31.59 -29.44 9.52
N GLY A 201 31.79 -28.57 10.51
CA GLY A 201 33.07 -27.95 10.83
C GLY A 201 33.11 -26.43 10.66
N ALA A 202 34.14 -25.80 11.22
CA ALA A 202 34.37 -24.37 11.08
C ALA A 202 34.89 -24.03 9.67
N GLN A 203 34.42 -22.93 9.08
CA GLN A 203 34.80 -22.51 7.73
C GLN A 203 36.32 -22.32 7.55
N SER A 204 37.03 -21.96 8.61
CA SER A 204 38.50 -21.84 8.64
C SER A 204 39.22 -23.18 8.53
N SER A 205 38.63 -24.27 9.02
CA SER A 205 39.24 -25.59 8.92
C SER A 205 38.98 -26.16 7.53
N LEU A 206 37.76 -26.04 6.99
CA LEU A 206 37.34 -26.53 5.66
C LEU A 206 38.27 -26.13 4.51
N GLU A 207 38.79 -24.90 4.52
CA GLU A 207 39.73 -24.43 3.48
C GLU A 207 41.05 -25.22 3.51
N THR A 208 41.48 -25.63 4.69
CA THR A 208 42.66 -26.48 4.87
C THR A 208 42.38 -27.90 4.37
N TYR A 209 41.18 -28.46 4.60
CA TYR A 209 40.79 -29.77 4.07
C TYR A 209 40.76 -29.77 2.54
N ARG A 210 40.12 -28.76 1.95
CA ARG A 210 40.01 -28.63 0.50
C ARG A 210 41.40 -28.67 -0.13
N GLN A 211 42.31 -27.85 0.38
CA GLN A 211 43.68 -27.78 -0.14
C GLN A 211 44.42 -29.11 0.02
N LEU A 212 44.32 -29.79 1.18
CA LEU A 212 44.99 -31.07 1.40
C LEU A 212 44.45 -32.18 0.48
N ILE A 213 43.13 -32.25 0.33
CA ILE A 213 42.46 -33.29 -0.48
C ILE A 213 42.71 -33.07 -1.97
N GLU A 214 42.59 -31.82 -2.44
CA GLU A 214 42.84 -31.49 -3.86
C GLU A 214 44.32 -31.63 -4.22
N THR A 215 45.24 -31.30 -3.30
CA THR A 215 46.69 -31.51 -3.53
C THR A 215 47.05 -33.01 -3.58
N ALA A 216 46.30 -33.85 -2.86
CA ALA A 216 46.41 -35.30 -2.91
C ALA A 216 45.60 -35.95 -4.06
N GLY A 217 45.11 -35.16 -5.02
CA GLY A 217 44.41 -35.68 -6.22
C GLY A 217 42.93 -36.02 -6.02
N GLY A 218 42.35 -35.74 -4.85
CA GLY A 218 40.94 -35.98 -4.53
C GLY A 218 40.03 -34.80 -4.87
N ARG A 219 38.70 -35.04 -4.87
CA ARG A 219 37.68 -33.99 -5.04
C ARG A 219 36.99 -33.72 -3.71
N PHE A 220 36.94 -32.45 -3.31
CA PHE A 220 36.37 -32.05 -2.02
C PHE A 220 34.95 -31.49 -2.15
N ALA A 221 34.02 -32.03 -1.36
CA ALA A 221 32.69 -31.46 -1.14
C ALA A 221 32.47 -31.18 0.36
N HIS A 222 31.58 -30.24 0.65
CA HIS A 222 31.24 -29.87 2.02
C HIS A 222 29.73 -29.70 2.18
N HIS A 223 29.19 -30.25 3.27
CA HIS A 223 27.84 -29.98 3.74
C HIS A 223 27.89 -29.57 5.22
N ASP A 224 27.16 -28.53 5.59
CA ASP A 224 27.15 -27.94 6.93
C ASP A 224 26.46 -28.79 8.03
N GLY A 225 26.03 -30.02 7.75
CA GLY A 225 25.30 -30.86 8.71
C GLY A 225 23.89 -30.36 9.08
N GLY A 226 23.24 -29.57 8.21
CA GLY A 226 21.82 -29.18 8.33
C GLY A 226 21.56 -27.92 9.15
N VAL A 227 22.53 -27.01 9.20
CA VAL A 227 22.37 -25.69 9.85
C VAL A 227 21.76 -24.67 8.87
N ASP A 228 22.22 -24.65 7.61
CA ASP A 228 21.68 -23.79 6.55
C ASP A 228 21.21 -24.59 5.31
N HIS A 229 21.75 -25.79 5.04
CA HIS A 229 21.41 -26.62 3.88
C HIS A 229 20.30 -27.67 4.17
N PRO A 230 19.29 -27.80 3.29
CA PRO A 230 18.21 -28.78 3.45
C PRO A 230 18.73 -30.22 3.50
N LEU A 231 18.26 -31.00 4.49
CA LEU A 231 18.60 -32.42 4.69
C LEU A 231 18.45 -33.35 3.45
N PRO A 232 17.56 -33.10 2.47
CA PRO A 232 17.53 -33.89 1.23
C PRO A 232 18.79 -33.74 0.35
N LEU A 233 19.49 -32.61 0.42
CA LEU A 233 20.76 -32.40 -0.29
C LEU A 233 21.89 -33.22 0.35
N LEU A 234 21.88 -33.35 1.68
CA LEU A 234 22.83 -34.21 2.41
C LEU A 234 22.82 -35.65 1.89
N GLU A 235 21.64 -36.22 1.59
CA GLU A 235 21.56 -37.58 1.04
C GLU A 235 22.12 -37.69 -0.38
N ALA A 236 21.95 -36.65 -1.21
CA ALA A 236 22.52 -36.62 -2.55
C ALA A 236 24.06 -36.54 -2.49
N ASP A 237 24.59 -35.68 -1.62
CA ASP A 237 26.03 -35.53 -1.42
C ASP A 237 26.65 -36.80 -0.83
N LEU A 238 25.98 -37.44 0.13
CA LEU A 238 26.39 -38.74 0.67
C LEU A 238 26.40 -39.85 -0.40
N ARG A 239 25.44 -39.85 -1.33
CA ARG A 239 25.43 -40.80 -2.47
C ARG A 239 26.54 -40.52 -3.47
N ALA A 240 26.93 -39.27 -3.68
CA ALA A 240 27.99 -38.89 -4.60
C ALA A 240 29.40 -39.07 -4.02
N ALA A 241 29.54 -39.17 -2.70
CA ALA A 241 30.84 -39.32 -2.04
C ALA A 241 31.31 -40.78 -2.01
N ASP A 242 32.60 -41.00 -2.25
CA ASP A 242 33.28 -42.28 -2.03
C ASP A 242 33.72 -42.43 -0.57
N LEU A 243 33.94 -41.29 0.10
CA LEU A 243 34.37 -41.20 1.49
C LEU A 243 33.69 -40.03 2.20
N VAL A 244 33.31 -40.24 3.47
CA VAL A 244 32.66 -39.22 4.29
C VAL A 244 33.47 -38.95 5.56
N ILE A 245 33.78 -37.67 5.81
CA ILE A 245 34.39 -37.20 7.05
C ILE A 245 33.32 -36.45 7.84
N CYS A 246 32.96 -36.95 9.02
CA CYS A 246 31.90 -36.44 9.84
C CYS A 246 32.47 -35.79 11.12
N GLN A 247 32.32 -34.47 11.27
CA GLN A 247 32.76 -33.76 12.47
C GLN A 247 31.62 -33.75 13.50
N THR A 248 31.64 -34.70 14.41
CA THR A 248 30.54 -34.95 15.37
C THR A 248 30.23 -33.77 16.28
N GLY A 249 31.24 -32.93 16.58
CA GLY A 249 31.09 -31.71 17.39
C GLY A 249 30.51 -30.49 16.65
N CYS A 250 30.25 -30.58 15.34
CA CYS A 250 29.85 -29.44 14.51
C CYS A 250 28.66 -29.73 13.58
N ILE A 251 27.83 -30.73 13.92
CA ILE A 251 26.66 -31.12 13.12
C ILE A 251 25.42 -31.30 14.01
N SER A 252 24.24 -31.24 13.40
CA SER A 252 22.99 -31.55 14.11
C SER A 252 22.88 -33.04 14.45
N HIS A 253 22.14 -33.36 15.52
CA HIS A 253 21.89 -34.74 15.92
C HIS A 253 21.24 -35.58 14.81
N ASN A 254 20.35 -34.96 14.02
CA ASN A 254 19.69 -35.61 12.88
C ASN A 254 20.69 -35.89 11.74
N ALA A 255 21.60 -34.96 11.43
CA ALA A 255 22.63 -35.18 10.43
C ALA A 255 23.62 -36.28 10.85
N TYR A 256 24.03 -36.32 12.12
CA TYR A 256 24.91 -37.39 12.64
C TYR A 256 24.31 -38.78 12.41
N TRP A 257 23.06 -39.00 12.82
CA TRP A 257 22.40 -40.29 12.65
C TRP A 257 22.20 -40.65 11.18
N ARG A 258 21.86 -39.68 10.32
CA ARG A 258 21.69 -39.92 8.88
C ARG A 258 23.00 -40.30 8.20
N VAL A 259 24.11 -39.63 8.51
CA VAL A 259 25.43 -39.99 7.98
C VAL A 259 25.81 -41.39 8.45
N LYS A 260 25.66 -41.67 9.75
CA LYS A 260 25.97 -42.99 10.33
C LYS A 260 25.14 -44.11 9.70
N ASP A 261 23.83 -43.92 9.61
CA ASP A 261 22.89 -44.86 9.03
C ASP A 261 23.14 -45.08 7.53
N HIS A 262 23.39 -44.01 6.77
CA HIS A 262 23.74 -44.10 5.35
C HIS A 262 25.01 -44.91 5.12
N CYS A 263 26.08 -44.61 5.86
CA CYS A 263 27.36 -45.30 5.69
C CYS A 263 27.28 -46.76 6.12
N GLN A 264 26.52 -47.07 7.18
CA GLN A 264 26.27 -48.45 7.61
C GLN A 264 25.49 -49.27 6.57
N ARG A 265 24.47 -48.68 5.92
CA ARG A 265 23.66 -49.39 4.91
C ARG A 265 24.34 -49.50 3.55
N SER A 266 25.09 -48.48 3.16
CA SER A 266 25.75 -48.42 1.84
C SER A 266 27.13 -49.07 1.83
N GLY A 267 27.71 -49.36 3.00
CA GLY A 267 29.09 -49.84 3.13
C GLY A 267 30.13 -48.76 2.80
N LYS A 268 29.73 -47.49 2.64
CA LYS A 268 30.63 -46.39 2.37
C LYS A 268 31.49 -46.08 3.58
N ARG A 269 32.74 -45.70 3.31
CA ARG A 269 33.70 -45.39 4.37
C ARG A 269 33.33 -44.07 5.02
N CYS A 270 33.24 -44.09 6.35
CA CYS A 270 32.97 -42.91 7.14
C CYS A 270 33.90 -42.82 8.34
N VAL A 271 34.49 -41.65 8.55
CA VAL A 271 35.31 -41.37 9.74
C VAL A 271 34.66 -40.26 10.55
N PHE A 272 34.49 -40.54 11.83
CA PHE A 272 33.91 -39.64 12.81
C PHE A 272 35.02 -39.01 13.63
N VAL A 273 35.14 -37.68 13.53
CA VAL A 273 36.20 -36.91 14.20
C VAL A 273 35.57 -36.05 15.28
N ASP A 274 35.93 -36.32 16.54
CA ASP A 274 35.37 -35.63 17.72
C ASP A 274 36.04 -34.28 18.03
N SER A 275 37.22 -33.99 17.48
CA SER A 275 37.98 -32.77 17.80
C SER A 275 38.18 -31.87 16.58
N THR A 276 37.84 -30.59 16.75
CA THR A 276 37.90 -29.52 15.74
C THR A 276 39.31 -28.96 15.51
N GLY A 277 40.33 -29.60 16.08
CA GLY A 277 41.72 -29.16 15.98
C GLY A 277 42.40 -29.61 14.68
N PRO A 278 43.36 -28.85 14.15
CA PRO A 278 44.08 -29.23 12.93
C PRO A 278 44.94 -30.51 13.10
N GLY A 279 45.36 -30.84 14.33
CA GLY A 279 46.17 -32.02 14.63
C GLY A 279 45.40 -33.34 14.69
N SER A 280 44.17 -33.33 15.24
CA SER A 280 43.29 -34.50 15.20
C SER A 280 42.79 -34.77 13.79
N LEU A 281 42.65 -33.71 13.00
CA LEU A 281 42.34 -33.80 11.59
C LEU A 281 43.47 -34.44 10.78
N ALA A 282 44.70 -33.93 10.86
CA ALA A 282 45.81 -34.50 10.09
C ALA A 282 45.98 -36.00 10.40
N ARG A 283 45.73 -36.39 11.65
CA ARG A 283 45.74 -37.79 12.07
C ARG A 283 44.57 -38.60 11.51
N GLY A 284 43.35 -38.04 11.54
CA GLY A 284 42.18 -38.68 10.92
C GLY A 284 42.33 -38.86 9.40
N LEU A 285 42.97 -37.91 8.71
CA LEU A 285 43.30 -38.03 7.29
C LEU A 285 44.43 -39.05 7.06
N GLN A 286 45.43 -39.12 7.93
CA GLN A 286 46.50 -40.13 7.84
C GLN A 286 45.98 -41.55 8.11
N GLU A 287 45.08 -41.72 9.09
CA GLU A 287 44.38 -42.99 9.33
C GLU A 287 43.55 -43.39 8.08
N LEU A 288 42.84 -42.43 7.48
CA LEU A 288 42.08 -42.63 6.25
C LEU A 288 42.94 -42.99 5.03
N LEU A 289 44.07 -42.33 4.84
CA LEU A 289 44.98 -42.57 3.73
C LEU A 289 45.75 -43.89 3.92
N ALA A 290 46.16 -44.22 5.16
CA ALA A 290 46.79 -45.49 5.47
C ALA A 290 45.84 -46.69 5.26
N GLU A 291 44.56 -46.55 5.62
CA GLU A 291 43.54 -47.59 5.40
C GLU A 291 43.05 -47.65 3.94
N ALA A 292 43.01 -46.52 3.22
CA ALA A 292 42.72 -46.50 1.79
C ALA A 292 43.77 -47.26 0.98
N VAL A 293 45.06 -47.07 1.30
CA VAL A 293 46.18 -47.80 0.71
C VAL A 293 46.14 -49.29 1.09
N ALA A 294 45.80 -49.64 2.33
CA ALA A 294 45.66 -51.04 2.75
C ALA A 294 44.58 -51.81 1.98
N THR A 295 43.51 -51.14 1.57
CA THR A 295 42.46 -51.79 0.75
C THR A 295 42.78 -51.86 -0.74
N ALA A 296 43.60 -50.96 -1.27
CA ALA A 296 44.08 -51.04 -2.66
C ALA A 296 45.13 -52.16 -2.82
N GLY A 297 45.88 -52.49 -1.75
CA GLY A 297 46.84 -53.59 -1.74
C GLY A 297 46.23 -54.99 -1.62
N ASN A 298 44.98 -55.13 -1.16
CA ASN A 298 44.36 -56.44 -0.93
C ASN A 298 43.61 -57.01 -2.16
N ASP A 299 43.37 -56.18 -3.19
CA ASP A 299 42.74 -56.60 -4.46
C ASP A 299 43.75 -57.18 -5.48
N VAL A 300 45.05 -57.23 -5.14
CA VAL A 300 46.10 -57.76 -6.03
C VAL A 300 46.47 -59.23 -5.72
N GLN A 301 45.88 -59.85 -4.69
CA GLN A 301 46.29 -61.19 -4.23
C GLN A 301 45.17 -62.24 -4.06
N ASN A 302 44.06 -62.13 -4.77
CA ASN A 302 43.13 -63.27 -4.91
C ASN A 302 42.59 -63.44 -6.32
#